data_AF-A0A9E5KN20-F1
#
_entry.id   AF-A0A9E5KN20-F1
#
_cell.length_a   1.000
_cell.length_b   1.000
_cell.length_c   1.000
_cell.angle_alpha   90.00
_cell.angle_beta   90.00
_cell.angle_gamma   90.00
#
_symmetry.space_group_name_H-M   'P 1'
#
loop_
_entity.id
_entity.type
_entity.pdbx_description
1 polymer ?
#
loop_
_entity_poly.entity_id
_entity_poly.type
_entity_poly.pdbx_seq_one_letter_code
_entity_poly.pdbx_strand_id
1 'polypeptide(L)'
;MCIRDSRYAAAMLAQILGDSEGSRLYWALVETGIAEEAQAQFDGHDGIGEYVVYVACSPDNVARVDEIVRTELERVCTAISKKELANARAKIATAVAIAGERPDGRMRRLGSVWLYRGAYASLEEELAQIESLTVEDLLSVARDFPLRPTLRAQVVPETVVCSA
;
A
#
# COMPACT_ATOMS: atom_id res chain seq x y z
N MET A 1 9.08 12.70 -11.53
CA MET A 1 8.59 13.41 -10.33
C MET A 1 9.43 12.99 -9.12
N CYS A 2 9.55 13.79 -8.04
CA CYS A 2 10.24 13.33 -6.82
C CYS A 2 9.27 12.52 -5.95
N ILE A 3 9.67 11.32 -5.51
CA ILE A 3 8.84 10.46 -4.67
C ILE A 3 8.41 11.15 -3.35
N ARG A 4 9.23 12.11 -2.86
CA ARG A 4 8.96 12.89 -1.64
C ARG A 4 7.67 13.70 -1.74
N ASP A 5 7.38 14.26 -2.90
CA ASP A 5 6.20 15.09 -3.15
C ASP A 5 4.96 14.24 -3.44
N SER A 6 5.17 13.00 -3.91
CA SER A 6 4.10 12.07 -4.27
C SER A 6 3.83 10.98 -3.23
N ARG A 7 4.44 11.06 -2.04
CA ARG A 7 4.35 10.03 -0.99
C ARG A 7 2.92 9.68 -0.59
N TYR A 8 2.01 10.67 -0.58
CA TYR A 8 0.61 10.44 -0.22
C TYR A 8 -0.13 9.71 -1.32
N ALA A 9 0.11 10.07 -2.57
CA ALA A 9 -0.41 9.33 -3.72
C ALA A 9 0.17 7.90 -3.73
N ALA A 10 1.45 7.74 -3.43
CA ALA A 10 2.11 6.45 -3.36
C ALA A 10 1.54 5.55 -2.24
N ALA A 11 1.37 6.10 -1.03
CA ALA A 11 0.74 5.41 0.09
C ALA A 11 -0.74 5.07 -0.18
N MET A 12 -1.47 5.98 -0.82
CA MET A 12 -2.86 5.73 -1.23
C MET A 12 -2.96 4.60 -2.25
N LEU A 13 -2.01 4.51 -3.18
CA LEU A 13 -1.93 3.42 -4.14
C LEU A 13 -1.73 2.06 -3.44
N ALA A 14 -0.86 2.00 -2.42
CA ALA A 14 -0.68 0.79 -1.61
C ALA A 14 -1.97 0.38 -0.88
N GLN A 15 -2.69 1.35 -0.29
CA GLN A 15 -3.96 1.10 0.41
C GLN A 15 -5.06 0.55 -0.51
N ILE A 16 -5.10 1.01 -1.77
CA ILE A 16 -6.05 0.46 -2.77
C ILE A 16 -5.63 -0.97 -3.15
N LEU A 17 -4.33 -1.21 -3.30
CA LEU A 17 -3.79 -2.50 -3.69
C LEU A 17 -4.01 -3.56 -2.61
N GLY A 18 -3.57 -3.32 -1.37
CA GLY A 18 -3.57 -4.32 -0.30
C GLY A 18 -3.71 -3.69 1.08
N ASP A 19 -4.92 -3.73 1.60
CA ASP A 19 -5.30 -3.39 2.96
C ASP A 19 -6.11 -4.55 3.57
N SER A 20 -6.27 -4.58 4.88
CA SER A 20 -6.81 -5.72 5.64
C SER A 20 -8.19 -6.19 5.15
N GLU A 21 -9.02 -5.28 4.64
CA GLU A 21 -10.33 -5.57 4.09
C GLU A 21 -10.61 -4.71 2.87
N GLY A 22 -11.44 -5.15 1.92
CA GLY A 22 -11.97 -4.28 0.88
C GLY A 22 -10.98 -3.75 -0.17
N SER A 23 -9.71 -4.15 -0.10
CA SER A 23 -8.66 -3.86 -1.08
C SER A 23 -8.70 -4.84 -2.25
N ARG A 24 -7.95 -4.56 -3.33
CA ARG A 24 -7.91 -5.45 -4.51
C ARG A 24 -7.41 -6.84 -4.16
N LEU A 25 -6.28 -6.93 -3.45
CA LEU A 25 -5.71 -8.19 -3.03
C LEU A 25 -6.61 -8.92 -2.04
N TYR A 26 -7.31 -8.20 -1.14
CA TYR A 26 -8.31 -8.82 -0.26
C TYR A 26 -9.40 -9.52 -1.06
N TRP A 27 -10.04 -8.83 -2.01
CA TRP A 27 -11.12 -9.43 -2.82
C TRP A 27 -10.63 -10.53 -3.75
N ALA A 28 -9.41 -10.41 -4.28
CA ALA A 28 -8.86 -11.36 -5.24
C ALA A 28 -8.28 -12.63 -4.59
N LEU A 29 -7.83 -12.55 -3.34
CA LEU A 29 -7.11 -13.64 -2.66
C LEU A 29 -7.81 -14.09 -1.38
N VAL A 30 -8.03 -13.17 -0.43
CA VAL A 30 -8.52 -13.49 0.92
C VAL A 30 -9.98 -13.89 0.91
N GLU A 31 -10.86 -13.08 0.32
CA GLU A 31 -12.30 -13.38 0.25
C GLU A 31 -12.59 -14.69 -0.49
N THR A 32 -11.76 -15.03 -1.49
CA THR A 32 -11.91 -16.27 -2.27
C THR A 32 -11.33 -17.51 -1.57
N GLY A 33 -10.65 -17.34 -0.43
CA GLY A 33 -9.98 -18.43 0.29
C GLY A 33 -8.72 -18.98 -0.38
N ILE A 34 -8.11 -18.23 -1.32
CA ILE A 34 -6.85 -18.63 -1.98
C ILE A 34 -5.65 -18.36 -1.06
N ALA A 35 -5.74 -17.31 -0.26
CA ALA A 35 -4.72 -16.88 0.71
C ALA A 35 -5.39 -16.59 2.06
N GLU A 36 -4.69 -16.82 3.17
CA GLU A 36 -5.17 -16.43 4.50
C GLU A 36 -4.97 -14.94 4.76
N GLU A 37 -3.93 -14.34 4.19
CA GLU A 37 -3.59 -12.93 4.36
C GLU A 37 -2.98 -12.37 3.07
N ALA A 38 -3.35 -11.15 2.70
CA ALA A 38 -2.73 -10.41 1.61
C ALA A 38 -2.71 -8.91 1.92
N GLN A 39 -1.53 -8.31 1.94
CA GLN A 39 -1.32 -6.91 2.30
C GLN A 39 -0.32 -6.24 1.36
N ALA A 40 -0.46 -4.93 1.19
CA ALA A 40 0.50 -4.12 0.47
C ALA A 40 0.80 -2.85 1.26
N GLN A 41 2.07 -2.46 1.32
CA GLN A 41 2.49 -1.23 1.98
C GLN A 41 3.47 -0.47 1.11
N PHE A 42 3.51 0.84 1.34
CA PHE A 42 4.51 1.73 0.76
C PHE A 42 5.36 2.29 1.89
N ASP A 43 6.66 2.04 1.81
CA ASP A 43 7.65 2.53 2.75
C ASP A 43 8.48 3.61 2.07
N GLY A 44 8.29 4.85 2.52
CA GLY A 44 9.07 5.99 2.06
C GLY A 44 10.35 6.16 2.87
N HIS A 45 11.49 6.22 2.20
CA HIS A 45 12.78 6.54 2.80
C HIS A 45 13.30 7.88 2.26
N ASP A 46 14.48 8.30 2.73
CA ASP A 46 15.08 9.53 2.20
C ASP A 46 15.60 9.32 0.77
N GLY A 47 14.91 9.94 -0.19
CA GLY A 47 15.27 9.91 -1.62
C GLY A 47 14.80 8.66 -2.38
N ILE A 48 14.36 7.60 -1.70
CA ILE A 48 13.84 6.37 -2.30
C ILE A 48 12.54 5.93 -1.60
N GLY A 49 11.83 5.00 -2.19
CA GLY A 49 10.71 4.32 -1.53
C GLY A 49 10.50 2.94 -2.13
N GLU A 50 9.84 2.07 -1.38
CA GLU A 50 9.55 0.71 -1.81
C GLU A 50 8.08 0.35 -1.59
N TYR A 51 7.60 -0.55 -2.44
CA TYR A 51 6.32 -1.22 -2.24
C TYR A 51 6.60 -2.65 -1.84
N VAL A 52 6.00 -3.07 -0.74
CA VAL A 52 6.11 -4.44 -0.24
C VAL A 52 4.72 -5.06 -0.30
N VAL A 53 4.61 -6.18 -1.00
CA VAL A 53 3.41 -7.02 -1.00
C VAL A 53 3.74 -8.29 -0.24
N TYR A 54 2.92 -8.59 0.77
CA TYR A 54 3.03 -9.79 1.57
C TYR A 54 1.76 -10.62 1.40
N VAL A 55 1.93 -11.92 1.17
CA VAL A 55 0.83 -12.88 1.07
C VAL A 55 1.19 -14.15 1.81
N ALA A 56 0.26 -14.63 2.64
CA ALA A 56 0.32 -15.94 3.26
C ALA A 56 -0.72 -16.86 2.60
N CYS A 57 -0.30 -18.02 2.11
CA CYS A 57 -1.17 -18.99 1.46
C CYS A 57 -0.70 -20.44 1.70
N SER A 58 -1.60 -21.40 1.46
CA SER A 58 -1.23 -22.81 1.30
C SER A 58 -0.16 -22.99 0.21
N PRO A 59 0.81 -23.92 0.36
CA PRO A 59 1.86 -24.16 -0.62
C PRO A 59 1.33 -24.49 -2.03
N ASP A 60 0.19 -25.16 -2.12
CA ASP A 60 -0.43 -25.55 -3.40
C ASP A 60 -0.91 -24.33 -4.21
N ASN A 61 -1.13 -23.19 -3.56
CA ASN A 61 -1.65 -21.97 -4.18
C ASN A 61 -0.55 -20.99 -4.61
N VAL A 62 0.73 -21.23 -4.30
CA VAL A 62 1.82 -20.24 -4.48
C VAL A 62 1.90 -19.70 -5.92
N ALA A 63 1.82 -20.57 -6.92
CA ALA A 63 1.87 -20.16 -8.32
C ALA A 63 0.66 -19.30 -8.72
N ARG A 64 -0.54 -19.70 -8.26
CA ARG A 64 -1.79 -18.98 -8.51
C ARG A 64 -1.80 -17.61 -7.83
N VAL A 65 -1.30 -17.53 -6.60
CA VAL A 65 -1.15 -16.27 -5.86
C VAL A 65 -0.22 -15.33 -6.60
N ASP A 66 0.93 -15.81 -7.08
CA ASP A 66 1.89 -14.98 -7.81
C ASP A 66 1.26 -14.36 -9.07
N GLU A 67 0.51 -15.15 -9.84
CA GLU A 67 -0.20 -14.68 -11.03
C GLU A 67 -1.24 -13.60 -10.69
N ILE A 68 -2.04 -13.82 -9.64
CA ILE A 68 -3.06 -12.86 -9.20
C ILE A 68 -2.41 -11.56 -8.71
N VAL A 69 -1.35 -11.63 -7.90
CA VAL A 69 -0.63 -10.45 -7.41
C VAL A 69 -0.09 -9.64 -8.58
N ARG A 70 0.58 -10.29 -9.55
CA ARG A 70 1.11 -9.60 -10.74
C ARG A 70 0.01 -8.93 -11.55
N THR A 71 -1.11 -9.62 -11.73
CA THR A 71 -2.27 -9.08 -12.44
C THR A 71 -2.82 -7.83 -11.74
N GLU A 72 -2.98 -7.87 -10.42
CA GLU A 72 -3.50 -6.72 -9.67
C GLU A 72 -2.50 -5.56 -9.60
N LEU A 73 -1.19 -5.82 -9.57
CA LEU A 73 -0.14 -4.79 -9.70
C LEU A 73 -0.23 -4.07 -11.06
N GLU A 74 -0.44 -4.80 -12.15
CA GLU A 74 -0.60 -4.21 -13.49
C GLU A 74 -1.91 -3.43 -13.61
N ARG A 75 -3.01 -3.98 -13.07
CA ARG A 75 -4.33 -3.34 -13.11
C ARG A 75 -4.39 -2.07 -12.29
N VAL A 76 -3.74 -2.03 -11.12
CA VAL A 76 -3.74 -0.81 -10.28
C VAL A 76 -2.93 0.31 -10.93
N CYS A 77 -1.94 -0.02 -11.76
CA CYS A 77 -1.18 0.97 -12.53
C CYS A 77 -1.94 1.55 -13.73
N THR A 78 -2.97 0.85 -14.23
CA THR A 78 -3.68 1.24 -15.45
C THR A 78 -5.07 1.79 -15.20
N ALA A 79 -5.77 1.33 -14.17
CA ALA A 79 -7.13 1.74 -13.88
C ALA A 79 -7.38 1.79 -12.38
N ILE A 80 -7.81 2.95 -11.89
CA ILE A 80 -8.27 3.15 -10.51
C ILE A 80 -9.63 3.83 -10.57
N SER A 81 -10.61 3.28 -9.87
CA SER A 81 -11.95 3.86 -9.79
C SER A 81 -12.03 4.96 -8.73
N LYS A 82 -12.93 5.92 -8.92
CA LYS A 82 -13.22 6.95 -7.90
C LYS A 82 -13.72 6.33 -6.58
N LYS A 83 -14.38 5.17 -6.64
CA LYS A 83 -14.89 4.46 -5.47
C LYS A 83 -13.73 3.90 -4.62
N GLU A 84 -12.73 3.30 -5.25
CA GLU A 84 -11.54 2.80 -4.54
C GLU A 84 -10.81 3.93 -3.83
N LEU A 85 -10.60 5.06 -4.53
CA LEU A 85 -9.97 6.24 -3.93
C LEU A 85 -10.79 6.80 -2.76
N ALA A 86 -12.11 6.90 -2.91
CA ALA A 86 -12.98 7.37 -1.83
C ALA A 86 -12.95 6.45 -0.60
N ASN A 87 -12.97 5.13 -0.82
CA ASN A 87 -12.89 4.13 0.25
C ASN A 87 -11.54 4.21 0.99
N ALA A 88 -10.43 4.27 0.25
CA ALA A 88 -9.11 4.38 0.84
C ALA A 88 -8.94 5.66 1.68
N ARG A 89 -9.48 6.79 1.21
CA ARG A 89 -9.51 8.04 2.00
C ARG A 89 -10.28 7.91 3.30
N ALA A 90 -11.49 7.34 3.24
CA ALA A 90 -12.33 7.18 4.43
C ALA A 90 -11.62 6.37 5.52
N LYS A 91 -10.89 5.33 5.12
CA LYS A 91 -10.09 4.51 6.02
C LYS A 91 -8.92 5.28 6.64
N ILE A 92 -8.15 6.00 5.82
CA ILE A 92 -7.03 6.81 6.32
C ILE A 92 -7.54 7.88 7.31
N ALA A 93 -8.62 8.58 6.97
CA ALA A 93 -9.22 9.57 7.86
C ALA A 93 -9.62 8.96 9.22
N THR A 94 -10.21 7.76 9.19
CA THR A 94 -10.58 7.02 10.41
C THR A 94 -9.35 6.62 11.23
N ALA A 95 -8.34 6.03 10.60
CA ALA A 95 -7.12 5.60 11.26
C ALA A 95 -6.36 6.77 11.91
N VAL A 96 -6.32 7.91 11.22
CA VAL A 96 -5.70 9.14 11.69
C VAL A 96 -6.47 9.76 12.85
N ALA A 97 -7.80 9.78 12.80
CA ALA A 97 -8.63 10.25 13.92
C ALA A 97 -8.34 9.44 15.19
N ILE A 98 -8.34 8.11 15.09
CA ILE A 98 -8.04 7.20 16.21
C ILE A 98 -6.62 7.41 16.74
N ALA A 99 -5.61 7.46 15.85
CA ALA A 99 -4.22 7.69 16.25
C ALA A 99 -4.02 9.07 16.91
N GLY A 100 -4.83 10.05 16.52
CA GLY A 100 -4.85 11.39 17.06
C GLY A 100 -5.49 11.51 18.45
N GLU A 101 -6.17 10.49 18.97
CA GLU A 101 -6.77 10.54 20.31
C GLU A 101 -5.73 10.42 21.42
N ARG A 102 -4.62 9.70 21.16
CA ARG A 102 -3.61 9.42 22.17
C ARG A 102 -2.37 10.33 22.01
N PRO A 103 -1.79 10.85 23.11
CA PRO A 103 -0.60 11.71 23.06
C PRO A 103 0.63 11.07 22.40
N ASP A 104 0.83 9.76 22.58
CA ASP A 104 1.92 8.98 21.98
C ASP A 104 1.79 8.92 20.45
N GLY A 105 0.58 8.71 19.93
CA GLY A 105 0.29 8.73 18.49
C GLY A 105 0.63 10.08 17.87
N ARG A 106 0.26 11.19 18.52
CA ARG A 106 0.61 12.55 18.11
C ARG A 106 2.13 12.78 18.12
N MET A 107 2.81 12.40 19.20
CA MET A 107 4.25 12.60 19.35
C MET A 107 5.05 11.80 18.32
N ARG A 108 4.69 10.53 18.07
CA ARG A 108 5.39 9.68 17.09
C ARG A 108 5.30 10.27 15.69
N ARG A 109 4.13 10.76 15.31
CA ARG A 109 3.91 11.44 14.03
C ARG A 109 4.74 12.71 13.92
N LEU A 110 4.66 13.60 14.92
CA LEU A 110 5.42 14.86 14.94
C LEU A 110 6.93 14.61 14.84
N GLY A 111 7.46 13.66 15.61
CA GLY A 111 8.87 13.29 15.57
C GLY A 111 9.30 12.80 14.19
N SER A 112 8.52 11.93 13.56
CA SER A 112 8.81 11.44 12.21
C SER A 112 8.82 12.57 11.17
N VAL A 113 7.78 13.40 11.15
CA VAL A 113 7.67 14.53 10.21
C VAL A 113 8.84 15.50 10.39
N TRP A 114 9.19 15.83 11.63
CA TRP A 114 10.31 16.73 11.93
C TRP A 114 11.65 16.16 11.46
N LEU A 115 11.92 14.87 11.74
CA LEU A 115 13.16 14.21 11.37
C LEU A 115 13.35 14.10 9.85
N TYR A 116 12.28 13.76 9.10
CA TYR A 116 12.38 13.55 7.65
C TYR A 116 12.22 14.83 6.83
N ARG A 117 11.44 15.81 7.30
CA ARG A 117 11.14 17.03 6.53
C ARG A 117 11.88 18.26 7.02
N GLY A 118 12.39 18.25 8.26
CA GLY A 118 12.97 19.44 8.89
C GLY A 118 11.97 20.59 9.08
N ALA A 119 10.67 20.31 8.95
CA ALA A 119 9.60 21.29 9.02
C ALA A 119 8.40 20.70 9.76
N TYR A 120 7.72 21.56 10.51
CA TYR A 120 6.41 21.22 11.07
C TYR A 120 5.36 21.16 9.97
N ALA A 121 4.52 20.13 10.01
CA ALA A 121 3.28 20.07 9.25
C ALA A 121 2.18 19.64 10.21
N SER A 122 1.06 20.36 10.22
CA SER A 122 -0.07 20.05 11.10
C SER A 122 -0.79 18.78 10.66
N LEU A 123 -1.72 18.28 11.48
CA LEU A 123 -2.54 17.14 11.09
C LEU A 123 -3.50 17.50 9.96
N GLU A 124 -4.07 18.68 10.08
CA GLU A 124 -5.05 19.25 9.20
C GLU A 124 -4.46 19.49 7.81
N GLU A 125 -3.21 19.97 7.72
CA GLU A 125 -2.50 20.16 6.46
C GLU A 125 -2.23 18.84 5.74
N GLU A 126 -1.79 17.80 6.46
CA GLU A 126 -1.55 16.49 5.88
C GLU A 126 -2.85 15.84 5.38
N LEU A 127 -3.92 15.92 6.18
CA LEU A 127 -5.23 15.42 5.78
C LEU A 127 -5.78 16.16 4.55
N ALA A 128 -5.66 17.49 4.51
CA ALA A 128 -6.06 18.27 3.35
C ALA A 128 -5.29 17.86 2.08
N GLN A 129 -3.99 17.56 2.20
CA GLN A 129 -3.21 17.04 1.08
C GLN A 129 -3.72 15.66 0.61
N ILE A 130 -3.99 14.75 1.53
CA ILE A 130 -4.52 13.41 1.22
C ILE A 130 -5.91 13.50 0.57
N GLU A 131 -6.77 14.38 1.07
CA GLU A 131 -8.12 14.61 0.52
C GLU A 131 -8.09 15.27 -0.86
N SER A 132 -7.08 16.10 -1.14
CA SER A 132 -6.93 16.80 -2.42
C SER A 132 -6.45 15.91 -3.55
N LEU A 133 -5.95 14.70 -3.26
CA LEU A 133 -5.46 13.77 -4.27
C LEU A 133 -6.52 13.51 -5.36
N THR A 134 -6.11 13.00 -6.50
CA THR A 134 -7.00 12.59 -7.57
C THR A 134 -6.59 11.22 -8.08
N VAL A 135 -7.47 10.57 -8.82
CA VAL A 135 -7.12 9.32 -9.52
C VAL A 135 -5.91 9.54 -10.43
N GLU A 136 -5.83 10.71 -11.07
CA GLU A 136 -4.73 11.04 -11.96
C GLU A 136 -3.39 11.17 -11.22
N ASP A 137 -3.38 11.71 -9.98
CA ASP A 137 -2.15 11.77 -9.17
C ASP A 137 -1.60 10.37 -8.87
N LEU A 138 -2.48 9.42 -8.54
CA LEU A 138 -2.12 8.04 -8.29
C LEU A 138 -1.62 7.35 -9.56
N LEU A 139 -2.31 7.53 -10.69
CA LEU A 139 -1.88 6.98 -11.97
C LEU A 139 -0.56 7.61 -12.43
N SER A 140 -0.32 8.88 -12.12
CA SER A 140 0.96 9.53 -12.39
C SER A 140 2.10 8.91 -11.59
N VAL A 141 1.87 8.57 -10.32
CA VAL A 141 2.86 7.81 -9.53
C VAL A 141 3.12 6.45 -10.17
N ALA A 142 2.08 5.72 -10.57
CA ALA A 142 2.24 4.41 -11.19
C ALA A 142 2.96 4.47 -12.55
N ARG A 143 2.84 5.58 -13.30
CA ARG A 143 3.58 5.79 -14.56
C ARG A 143 5.05 6.13 -14.32
N ASP A 144 5.32 7.01 -13.37
CA ASP A 144 6.68 7.42 -13.02
C ASP A 144 7.46 6.30 -12.31
N PHE A 145 6.76 5.50 -11.51
CA PHE A 145 7.30 4.39 -10.71
C PHE A 145 6.47 3.11 -10.92
N PRO A 146 6.67 2.40 -12.05
CA PRO A 146 5.90 1.19 -12.34
C PRO A 146 6.09 0.11 -11.28
N LEU A 147 4.99 -0.48 -10.81
CA LEU A 147 5.00 -1.54 -9.81
C LEU A 147 5.43 -2.89 -10.41
N ARG A 148 6.71 -3.00 -10.76
CA ARG A 148 7.32 -4.24 -11.25
C ARG A 148 8.03 -4.96 -10.10
N PRO A 149 7.68 -6.23 -9.81
CA PRO A 149 8.38 -7.01 -8.79
C PRO A 149 9.87 -7.08 -9.09
N THR A 150 10.70 -6.48 -8.22
CA THR A 150 12.17 -6.51 -8.35
C THR A 150 12.77 -7.63 -7.51
N LEU A 151 12.19 -7.89 -6.34
CA LEU A 151 12.55 -8.99 -5.46
C LEU A 151 11.31 -9.86 -5.22
N ARG A 152 11.49 -11.17 -5.34
CA ARG A 152 10.49 -12.18 -4.95
C ARG A 152 11.15 -13.13 -3.97
N ALA A 153 10.60 -13.18 -2.76
CA ALA A 153 11.02 -14.11 -1.73
C ALA A 153 9.82 -14.97 -1.34
N GLN A 154 10.04 -16.28 -1.20
CA GLN A 154 9.02 -17.22 -0.76
C GLN A 154 9.63 -18.11 0.32
N VAL A 155 8.87 -18.35 1.38
CA VAL A 155 9.22 -19.30 2.43
C VAL A 155 8.18 -20.41 2.37
N VAL A 156 8.60 -21.60 1.98
CA VAL A 156 7.73 -22.77 1.83
C VAL A 156 8.27 -23.93 2.67
N PRO A 157 7.40 -24.83 3.16
CA PRO A 157 7.85 -26.05 3.83
C PRO A 157 8.78 -26.87 2.95
N GLU A 158 9.80 -27.48 3.55
CA GLU A 158 10.87 -28.24 2.85
C GLU A 158 10.32 -29.36 1.96
N THR A 159 9.17 -29.94 2.32
CA THR A 159 8.50 -31.01 1.57
C THR A 159 8.07 -30.62 0.15
N VAL A 160 7.96 -29.33 -0.16
CA VAL A 160 7.50 -28.81 -1.47
C VAL A 160 8.67 -28.51 -2.42
N VAL A 161 9.89 -28.41 -1.90
CA VAL A 161 11.08 -28.02 -2.68
C VAL A 161 11.61 -29.18 -3.54
N CYS A 162 11.35 -30.43 -3.16
CA CYS A 162 11.82 -31.62 -3.88
C CYS A 162 10.93 -32.08 -5.05
N SER A 163 9.82 -31.40 -5.33
CA SER A 163 8.85 -31.78 -6.38
C SER A 163 8.72 -30.77 -7.53
N ALA A 164 9.58 -29.74 -7.56
CA ALA A 164 9.64 -28.72 -8.62
C ALA A 164 10.97 -28.81 -9.38
#